data_AF-A0AAV2D993-F1
#
_entry.id   AF-A0AAV2D993-F1
#
_cell.length_a   1.000
_cell.length_b   1.000
_cell.length_c   1.000
_cell.angle_alpha   90.00
_cell.angle_beta   90.00
_cell.angle_gamma   90.00
#
_symmetry.space_group_name_H-M   'P 1'
#
loop_
_entity.id
_entity.type
_entity.pdbx_description
1 polymer ?
#
loop_
_entity_poly.entity_id
_entity_poly.type
_entity_poly.pdbx_seq_one_letter_code
_entity_poly.pdbx_strand_id
1 'polypeptide(L)'
;MKRVEKHDKYLGLATVAGRSKKEMLMELKERVRKKLNGWKEKTLSSAAREVLIKSVALAQLSYAMIVFRIPEGELEEIQRHIYNFWWGQRGSECRAHCVKREEMACPKEEGGMGFRELRDFNTAMLAKQLWNLYKKPD
;
A
#
# COMPACT_ATOMS: atom_id res chain seq x y z
N MET A 1 -16.78 9.04 -33.85
CA MET A 1 -16.18 8.53 -32.60
C MET A 1 -17.28 7.90 -31.75
N LYS A 2 -17.21 6.60 -31.44
CA LYS A 2 -18.20 5.95 -30.55
C LYS A 2 -17.91 6.36 -29.10
N ARG A 3 -18.88 7.00 -28.42
CA ARG A 3 -18.81 7.21 -26.96
C ARG A 3 -18.92 5.84 -26.29
N VAL A 4 -17.98 5.51 -25.43
CA VAL A 4 -18.09 4.36 -24.54
C VAL A 4 -18.99 4.78 -23.38
N GLU A 5 -20.12 4.11 -23.20
CA GLU A 5 -21.15 4.53 -22.22
C GLU A 5 -20.73 4.31 -20.76
N LYS A 6 -19.78 3.40 -20.51
CA LYS A 6 -19.23 3.12 -19.18
C LYS A 6 -17.79 2.60 -19.29
N HIS A 7 -16.87 3.25 -18.60
CA HIS A 7 -15.55 2.68 -18.36
C HIS A 7 -15.60 1.83 -17.09
N ASP A 8 -15.49 0.51 -17.21
CA ASP A 8 -15.51 -0.38 -16.03
C ASP A 8 -14.27 -0.21 -15.15
N LYS A 9 -13.10 0.09 -15.75
CA LYS A 9 -11.84 0.39 -15.05
C LYS A 9 -11.03 1.45 -15.81
N TYR A 10 -10.50 2.42 -15.08
CA TYR A 10 -9.53 3.40 -15.56
C TYR A 10 -8.31 3.39 -14.64
N LEU A 11 -7.11 3.24 -15.23
CA LEU A 11 -5.84 3.17 -14.49
C LEU A 11 -5.85 2.13 -13.35
N GLY A 12 -6.59 1.03 -13.51
CA GLY A 12 -6.69 -0.04 -12.53
C GLY A 12 -7.63 0.22 -11.34
N LEU A 13 -8.44 1.29 -11.41
CA LEU A 13 -9.53 1.63 -10.49
C LEU A 13 -10.87 1.66 -11.25
N ALA A 14 -11.94 1.15 -10.65
CA ALA A 14 -13.29 1.25 -11.18
C ALA A 14 -13.80 2.70 -11.17
N THR A 15 -14.31 3.13 -12.33
CA THR A 15 -14.71 4.52 -12.60
C THR A 15 -16.02 4.91 -11.91
N VAL A 16 -16.89 3.94 -11.60
CA VAL A 16 -18.16 4.16 -10.90
C VAL A 16 -18.02 3.66 -9.48
N ALA A 17 -18.10 4.54 -8.49
CA ALA A 17 -17.72 4.27 -7.12
C ALA A 17 -18.95 3.90 -6.24
N GLY A 18 -19.38 2.64 -6.32
CA GLY A 18 -20.47 2.04 -5.52
C GLY A 18 -20.01 0.75 -4.81
N ARG A 19 -20.73 -0.38 -4.99
CA ARG A 19 -20.27 -1.73 -4.55
C ARG A 19 -18.85 -2.07 -5.03
N SER A 20 -18.46 -1.51 -6.17
CA SER A 20 -17.13 -1.54 -6.76
C SER A 20 -16.00 -1.02 -5.86
N LYS A 21 -16.25 -0.16 -4.86
CA LYS A 21 -15.17 0.36 -3.99
C LYS A 21 -14.51 -0.74 -3.18
N LYS A 22 -15.31 -1.64 -2.58
CA LYS A 22 -14.77 -2.78 -1.83
C LYS A 22 -14.06 -3.76 -2.76
N GLU A 23 -14.64 -4.04 -3.93
CA GLU A 23 -14.04 -4.93 -4.93
C GLU A 23 -12.70 -4.37 -5.46
N MET A 24 -12.62 -3.06 -5.71
CA MET A 24 -11.36 -2.39 -6.10
C MET A 24 -10.28 -2.53 -5.03
N LEU A 25 -10.65 -2.29 -3.76
CA LEU A 25 -9.73 -2.42 -2.64
C LEU A 25 -9.28 -3.87 -2.46
N MET A 26 -10.19 -4.83 -2.63
CA MET A 26 -9.88 -6.25 -2.58
C MET A 26 -8.94 -6.65 -3.72
N GLU A 27 -9.19 -6.19 -4.95
CA GLU A 27 -8.32 -6.43 -6.10
C GLU A 27 -6.95 -5.77 -5.92
N LEU A 28 -6.89 -4.57 -5.32
CA LEU A 28 -5.63 -3.92 -4.98
C LEU A 28 -4.85 -4.73 -3.92
N LYS A 29 -5.54 -5.17 -2.86
CA LYS A 29 -4.94 -6.01 -1.81
C LYS A 29 -4.39 -7.29 -2.39
N GLU A 30 -5.15 -7.98 -3.23
CA GLU A 30 -4.71 -9.21 -3.89
C GLU A 30 -3.52 -8.98 -4.82
N ARG A 31 -3.48 -7.87 -5.56
CA ARG A 31 -2.32 -7.50 -6.40
C ARG A 31 -1.06 -7.33 -5.57
N VAL A 32 -1.14 -6.60 -4.46
CA VAL A 32 0.00 -6.40 -3.55
C VAL A 32 0.41 -7.73 -2.92
N ARG A 33 -0.54 -8.53 -2.42
CA ARG A 33 -0.29 -9.86 -1.84
C ARG A 33 0.39 -10.80 -2.83
N LYS A 34 -0.06 -10.86 -4.08
CA LYS A 34 0.53 -11.68 -5.15
C LYS A 34 1.96 -11.26 -5.46
N LYS A 35 2.26 -9.96 -5.49
CA LYS A 35 3.63 -9.45 -5.68
C LYS A 35 4.53 -9.83 -4.51
N LEU A 36 4.09 -9.62 -3.28
CA LEU A 36 4.85 -9.97 -2.08
C LEU A 36 5.15 -11.47 -2.05
N ASN A 37 4.16 -12.33 -2.31
CA ASN A 37 4.35 -13.78 -2.35
C ASN A 37 5.31 -14.21 -3.48
N GLY A 38 5.17 -13.66 -4.69
CA GLY A 38 6.08 -13.96 -5.80
C GLY A 38 7.52 -13.48 -5.55
N TRP A 39 7.72 -12.48 -4.67
CA TRP A 39 9.06 -12.08 -4.23
C TRP A 39 9.59 -12.94 -3.08
N LYS A 40 8.73 -13.51 -2.22
CA LYS A 40 9.16 -14.43 -1.15
C LYS A 40 9.84 -15.69 -1.70
N GLU A 41 9.46 -16.13 -2.90
CA GLU A 41 10.07 -17.29 -3.56
C GLU A 41 11.49 -17.01 -4.06
N LYS A 42 11.88 -15.73 -4.18
CA LYS A 42 13.21 -15.30 -4.59
C LYS A 42 14.09 -15.06 -3.37
N THR A 43 15.34 -15.53 -3.40
CA THR A 43 16.34 -15.24 -2.37
C THR A 43 16.78 -13.78 -2.46
N LEU A 44 16.14 -12.91 -1.68
CA LEU A 44 16.40 -11.46 -1.69
C LEU A 44 17.22 -11.01 -0.48
N SER A 45 18.19 -10.13 -0.72
CA SER A 45 18.89 -9.42 0.36
C SER A 45 17.92 -8.52 1.15
N SER A 46 18.31 -8.12 2.37
CA SER A 46 17.49 -7.20 3.17
C SER A 46 17.33 -5.84 2.46
N ALA A 47 18.41 -5.28 1.89
CA ALA A 47 18.35 -4.05 1.10
C ALA A 47 17.41 -4.17 -0.12
N ALA A 48 17.45 -5.30 -0.85
CA ALA A 48 16.57 -5.51 -1.99
C ALA A 48 15.09 -5.56 -1.59
N ARG A 49 14.77 -6.19 -0.45
CA ARG A 49 13.41 -6.19 0.10
C ARG A 49 12.93 -4.78 0.43
N GLU A 50 13.81 -3.92 0.94
CA GLU A 50 13.45 -2.55 1.37
C GLU A 50 13.04 -1.73 0.15
N VAL A 51 13.88 -1.81 -0.89
CA VAL A 51 13.68 -1.13 -2.15
C VAL A 51 12.38 -1.59 -2.80
N LEU A 52 12.13 -2.90 -2.89
CA LEU A 52 10.90 -3.44 -3.49
C LEU A 52 9.62 -3.00 -2.77
N ILE A 53 9.65 -2.98 -1.43
CA ILE A 53 8.53 -2.47 -0.63
C ILE A 53 8.28 -1.00 -0.98
N LYS A 54 9.32 -0.17 -0.92
CA LYS A 54 9.18 1.28 -1.09
C LYS A 54 8.84 1.69 -2.53
N SER A 55 9.49 1.08 -3.53
CA SER A 55 9.36 1.48 -4.93
C SER A 55 8.14 0.89 -5.63
N VAL A 56 7.70 -0.32 -5.23
CA VAL A 56 6.61 -1.01 -5.92
C VAL A 56 5.37 -1.15 -5.03
N ALA A 57 5.49 -1.73 -3.84
CA ALA A 57 4.31 -1.99 -3.00
C ALA A 57 3.67 -0.67 -2.51
N LEU A 58 4.46 0.25 -1.98
CA LEU A 58 3.95 1.55 -1.53
C LEU A 58 3.47 2.41 -2.71
N ALA A 59 4.14 2.37 -3.87
CA ALA A 59 3.71 3.10 -5.05
C ALA A 59 2.31 2.64 -5.53
N GLN A 60 2.09 1.33 -5.59
CA GLN A 60 0.79 0.75 -5.94
C GLN A 60 -0.32 1.20 -4.99
N LEU A 61 -0.04 1.24 -3.68
CA LEU A 61 -1.00 1.67 -2.66
C LEU A 61 -1.26 3.17 -2.69
N SER A 62 -0.21 3.96 -2.96
CA SER A 62 -0.31 5.43 -2.96
C SER A 62 -1.36 5.94 -3.95
N TYR A 63 -1.50 5.31 -5.11
CA TYR A 63 -2.50 5.69 -6.11
C TYR A 63 -3.93 5.58 -5.58
N ALA A 64 -4.26 4.50 -4.88
CA ALA A 64 -5.58 4.34 -4.28
C ALA A 64 -5.79 5.25 -3.06
N MET A 65 -4.74 5.50 -2.27
CA MET A 65 -4.78 6.33 -1.07
C MET A 65 -5.01 7.82 -1.37
N ILE A 66 -4.62 8.30 -2.56
CA ILE A 66 -4.89 9.68 -2.99
C ILE A 66 -6.39 9.94 -3.19
N VAL A 67 -7.14 8.90 -3.57
CA VAL A 67 -8.55 9.03 -3.98
C VAL A 67 -9.52 8.51 -2.91
N PHE A 68 -9.11 7.50 -2.13
CA PHE A 68 -9.99 6.80 -1.21
C PHE A 68 -9.46 6.79 0.23
N ARG A 69 -10.36 7.09 1.17
CA ARG A 69 -10.18 6.74 2.58
C ARG A 69 -10.40 5.24 2.75
N ILE A 70 -9.31 4.50 2.94
CA ILE A 70 -9.34 3.05 3.09
C ILE A 70 -9.68 2.72 4.56
N PRO A 71 -10.55 1.73 4.83
CA PRO A 71 -10.82 1.28 6.19
C PRO A 71 -9.54 0.83 6.91
N GLU A 72 -9.43 1.16 8.20
CA GLU A 72 -8.20 0.92 8.98
C GLU A 72 -7.82 -0.57 9.05
N GLY A 73 -8.81 -1.46 9.20
CA GLY A 73 -8.56 -2.91 9.22
C GLY A 73 -7.90 -3.44 7.94
N GLU A 74 -8.26 -2.89 6.76
CA GLU A 74 -7.65 -3.29 5.49
C GLU A 74 -6.22 -2.75 5.36
N LEU A 75 -5.97 -1.52 5.82
CA LEU A 75 -4.63 -0.94 5.84
C LEU A 75 -3.69 -1.73 6.76
N GLU A 76 -4.17 -2.09 7.95
CA GLU A 76 -3.41 -2.89 8.90
C GLU A 76 -3.09 -4.28 8.37
N GLU A 77 -4.03 -4.91 7.66
CA GLU A 77 -3.80 -6.21 7.03
C GLU A 77 -2.72 -6.10 5.94
N ILE A 78 -2.80 -5.10 5.06
CA ILE A 78 -1.80 -4.88 4.01
C ILE A 78 -0.41 -4.62 4.62
N GLN A 79 -0.35 -3.79 5.66
CA GLN A 79 0.90 -3.46 6.34
C GLN A 79 1.51 -4.69 7.04
N ARG A 80 0.67 -5.55 7.63
CA ARG A 80 1.10 -6.84 8.19
C ARG A 80 1.73 -7.72 7.13
N HIS A 81 1.14 -7.80 5.92
CA HIS A 81 1.74 -8.55 4.81
C HIS A 81 3.10 -7.98 4.39
N ILE A 82 3.23 -6.65 4.33
CA ILE A 82 4.49 -5.97 4.00
C ILE A 82 5.57 -6.29 5.05
N TYR A 83 5.23 -6.23 6.34
CA TYR A 83 6.18 -6.55 7.42
C TYR A 83 6.54 -8.03 7.45
N ASN A 84 5.60 -8.94 7.20
CA ASN A 84 5.91 -10.37 7.09
C ASN A 84 6.84 -10.66 5.90
N PHE A 85 6.67 -9.94 4.78
CA PHE A 85 7.61 -10.01 3.65
C PHE A 85 8.99 -9.46 4.03
N TRP A 86 9.04 -8.32 4.72
CA TRP A 86 10.29 -7.72 5.17
C TRP A 86 11.10 -8.68 6.04
N TRP A 87 10.49 -9.30 7.05
CA TRP A 87 11.15 -10.27 7.94
C TRP A 87 11.54 -11.57 7.23
N GLY A 88 11.03 -11.80 6.01
CA GLY A 88 11.38 -12.98 5.21
C GLY A 88 10.72 -14.25 5.72
N GLN A 89 9.50 -14.15 6.23
CA GLN A 89 8.72 -15.29 6.70
C GLN A 89 8.42 -16.23 5.52
N ARG A 90 8.95 -17.46 5.58
CA ARG A 90 8.79 -18.50 4.54
C ARG A 90 7.90 -19.61 5.11
N GLY A 91 6.70 -19.77 4.56
CA GLY A 91 5.74 -20.76 5.06
C GLY A 91 5.36 -20.52 6.53
N SER A 92 5.48 -21.56 7.37
CA SER A 92 5.22 -21.55 8.81
C SER A 92 6.41 -21.12 9.68
N GLU A 93 7.57 -20.79 9.10
CA GLU A 93 8.74 -20.38 9.87
C GLU A 93 8.60 -18.93 10.34
N CYS A 94 8.28 -18.74 11.63
CA CYS A 94 8.41 -17.46 12.30
C CYS A 94 9.89 -17.12 12.53
N ARG A 95 10.46 -16.29 11.65
CA ARG A 95 11.68 -15.56 12.02
C ARG A 95 11.32 -14.56 13.11
N ALA A 96 12.11 -14.54 14.19
CA ALA A 96 11.89 -13.65 15.32
C ALA A 96 11.71 -12.20 14.83
N HIS A 97 10.55 -11.61 15.14
CA HIS A 97 10.28 -10.20 14.93
C HIS A 97 11.04 -9.42 15.99
N CYS A 98 12.34 -9.19 15.77
CA CYS A 98 13.21 -8.58 16.78
C CYS A 98 12.97 -7.07 16.97
N VAL A 99 12.19 -6.43 16.11
CA VAL A 99 11.91 -4.98 16.14
C VAL A 99 10.40 -4.78 16.16
N LYS A 100 9.93 -3.89 17.04
CA LYS A 100 8.50 -3.60 17.20
C LYS A 100 7.95 -2.96 15.92
N ARG A 101 6.66 -3.18 15.65
CA ARG A 101 5.97 -2.58 14.50
C ARG A 101 6.13 -1.05 14.45
N GLU A 102 6.15 -0.41 15.61
CA GLU A 102 6.31 1.04 15.79
C GLU A 102 7.71 1.52 15.39
N GLU A 103 8.75 0.78 15.75
CA GLU A 103 10.14 1.09 15.40
C GLU A 103 10.42 0.92 13.90
N MET A 104 9.64 0.07 13.22
CA MET A 104 9.68 -0.07 11.76
C MET A 104 9.22 1.20 11.05
N ALA A 105 8.27 1.92 11.64
CA ALA A 105 7.72 3.16 11.10
C ALA A 105 8.54 4.40 11.49
N CYS A 106 9.37 4.31 12.54
CA CYS A 106 10.23 5.41 12.98
C CYS A 106 11.18 5.87 11.86
N PRO A 107 11.45 7.18 11.73
CA PRO A 107 12.42 7.72 10.78
C PRO A 107 13.81 7.09 10.95
N LYS A 108 14.58 7.01 9.86
CA LYS A 108 15.97 6.51 9.91
C LYS A 108 16.89 7.39 10.77
N GLU A 109 16.58 8.68 10.86
CA GLU A 109 17.30 9.64 11.70
C GLU A 109 17.16 9.33 13.20
N GLU A 110 16.04 8.72 13.60
CA GLU A 110 15.76 8.29 14.97
C GLU A 110 16.16 6.83 15.23
N GLY A 111 16.92 6.21 14.31
CA GLY A 111 17.35 4.82 14.42
C GLY A 111 16.29 3.78 13.99
N GLY A 112 15.17 4.22 13.42
CA GLY A 112 14.14 3.35 12.85
C GLY A 112 14.41 2.95 11.39
N MET A 113 13.45 2.24 10.78
CA MET A 113 13.60 1.75 9.39
C MET A 113 13.01 2.68 8.33
N GLY A 114 12.25 3.68 8.76
CA GLY A 114 11.60 4.68 7.91
C GLY A 114 10.58 4.08 6.95
N PHE A 115 9.89 3.01 7.34
CA PHE A 115 8.67 2.61 6.64
C PHE A 115 7.54 3.57 6.97
N ARG A 116 6.63 3.79 6.03
CA ARG A 116 5.48 4.67 6.26
C ARG A 116 4.38 3.87 6.92
N GLU A 117 3.84 4.38 8.03
CA GLU A 117 2.58 3.92 8.59
C GLU A 117 1.46 4.20 7.59
N LEU A 118 0.74 3.16 7.15
CA LEU A 118 -0.19 3.30 6.01
C LEU A 118 -1.42 4.14 6.37
N ARG A 119 -1.83 4.13 7.65
CA ARG A 119 -2.95 4.93 8.16
C ARG A 119 -2.66 6.42 8.07
N ASP A 120 -1.51 6.84 8.59
CA ASP A 120 -1.08 8.23 8.58
C ASP A 120 -0.80 8.69 7.15
N PHE A 121 -0.19 7.82 6.34
CA PHE A 121 0.10 8.11 4.95
C PHE A 121 -1.16 8.31 4.11
N ASN A 122 -2.21 7.50 4.30
CA ASN A 122 -3.51 7.70 3.64
C ASN A 122 -4.12 9.05 4.04
N THR A 123 -4.15 9.35 5.33
CA THR A 123 -4.70 10.62 5.84
C THR A 123 -3.94 11.83 5.28
N ALA A 124 -2.61 11.77 5.27
CA ALA A 124 -1.76 12.83 4.71
C ALA A 124 -1.95 13.00 3.20
N MET A 125 -2.10 11.91 2.45
CA MET A 125 -2.38 11.94 1.00
C MET A 125 -3.72 12.63 0.70
N LEU A 126 -4.78 12.26 1.42
CA LEU A 126 -6.09 12.87 1.27
C LEU A 126 -6.07 14.35 1.67
N ALA A 127 -5.39 14.71 2.76
CA ALA A 127 -5.24 16.10 3.19
C ALA A 127 -4.51 16.94 2.14
N LYS A 128 -3.43 16.40 1.54
CA LYS A 128 -2.72 17.04 0.44
C LYS A 128 -3.64 17.23 -0.78
N GLN A 129 -4.44 16.23 -1.11
CA GLN A 129 -5.36 16.31 -2.24
C GLN A 129 -6.46 17.35 -2.00
N LEU A 130 -7.02 17.38 -0.79
CA LEU A 130 -8.00 18.39 -0.37
C LEU A 130 -7.40 19.80 -0.43
N TRP A 131 -6.16 19.97 0.03
CA TRP A 131 -5.45 21.25 -0.03
C TRP A 131 -5.25 21.73 -1.47
N ASN A 132 -4.90 20.82 -2.38
CA ASN A 132 -4.76 21.16 -3.79
C ASN A 132 -6.09 21.64 -4.40
N LEU A 133 -7.20 20.97 -4.08
CA LEU A 133 -8.55 21.37 -4.50
C LEU A 133 -8.95 22.73 -3.91
N TYR A 134 -8.59 22.99 -2.64
CA TYR A 134 -8.85 24.28 -1.99
C TYR A 134 -8.05 25.44 -2.61
N LYS A 135 -6.77 25.21 -2.96
CA LYS A 135 -5.89 26.23 -3.55
C LYS A 135 -6.12 26.47 -5.03
N LYS A 136 -6.66 25.48 -5.74
CA LYS A 136 -7.02 25.57 -7.16
C LYS A 136 -8.44 25.04 -7.34
N PRO A 137 -9.45 25.83 -6.93
CA PRO A 137 -10.80 25.59 -7.41
C PRO A 137 -10.80 25.94 -8.90
N ASP A 138 -11.06 24.96 -9.76
CA ASP A 138 -11.33 25.22 -11.19
C ASP A 138 -12.51 26.19 -11.35
#